data_AF-B4WG72-F1
#
_entry.id   AF-B4WG72-F1
#
_cell.length_a   1.000
_cell.length_b   1.000
_cell.length_c   1.000
_cell.angle_alpha   90.00
_cell.angle_beta   90.00
_cell.angle_gamma   90.00
#
_symmetry.space_group_name_H-M   'P 1'
#
loop_
_entity.id
_entity.type
_entity.pdbx_description
1 polymer ?
#
loop_
_entity_poly.entity_id
_entity_poly.type
_entity_poly.pdbx_seq_one_letter_code
_entity_poly.pdbx_strand_id
1 'polypeptide(L)'
;MCLMSLGIAVPSAIAAPSHAPAEAKAYIISPADGQTVSPEFTVKFGLSGMGVAPAGIDKPGTGHHHLLIDVDKLPSLEDPLPSTTQIKHFGGGQTETTLELPPGEHTLQLLLGNYSHIPHDNPVLSEKIEVTVE
;
A
#
# COMPACT_ATOMS: atom_id res chain seq x y z
N MET A 1 35.01 -26.16 37.36
CA MET A 1 33.58 -26.34 37.01
C MET A 1 33.19 -25.20 36.07
N CYS A 2 33.31 -25.40 34.75
CA CYS A 2 32.98 -24.37 33.76
C CYS A 2 31.48 -24.50 33.46
N LEU A 3 30.68 -23.55 33.95
CA LEU A 3 29.24 -23.51 33.67
C LEU A 3 29.06 -23.16 32.19
N MET A 4 28.76 -24.17 31.37
CA MET A 4 28.32 -23.96 29.99
C MET A 4 26.88 -23.44 30.04
N SER A 5 26.70 -22.13 29.85
CA SER A 5 25.37 -21.55 29.63
C SER A 5 24.79 -22.08 28.32
N LEU A 6 23.73 -22.86 28.44
CA LEU A 6 22.94 -23.35 27.31
C LEU A 6 22.12 -22.16 26.77
N GLY A 7 22.56 -21.59 25.64
CA GLY A 7 21.82 -20.54 24.94
C GLY A 7 20.53 -21.12 24.36
N ILE A 8 19.38 -20.69 24.89
CA ILE A 8 18.07 -21.03 24.33
C ILE A 8 17.89 -20.20 23.07
N ALA A 9 17.95 -20.85 21.90
CA ALA A 9 17.53 -20.24 20.64
C ALA A 9 16.00 -20.17 20.63
N VAL A 10 15.44 -18.97 20.79
CA VAL A 10 14.02 -18.72 20.54
C VAL A 10 13.80 -18.73 19.02
N PRO A 11 12.95 -19.61 18.47
CA PRO A 11 12.58 -19.53 17.07
C PRO A 11 11.89 -18.19 16.83
N SER A 12 12.41 -17.39 15.91
CA SER A 12 11.66 -16.25 15.39
C SER A 12 10.46 -16.80 14.62
N ALA A 13 9.27 -16.71 15.20
CA ALA A 13 8.04 -17.05 14.51
C ALA A 13 7.89 -16.05 13.35
N ILE A 14 8.06 -16.52 12.12
CA ILE A 14 7.67 -15.75 10.94
C ILE A 14 6.15 -15.65 11.03
N ALA A 15 5.62 -14.45 11.27
CA ALA A 15 4.19 -14.23 11.29
C ALA A 15 3.61 -14.68 9.94
N ALA A 16 2.56 -15.50 9.98
CA ALA A 16 1.89 -15.94 8.76
C ALA A 16 1.40 -14.71 7.98
N PRO A 17 1.50 -14.72 6.64
CA PRO A 17 1.04 -13.59 5.84
C PRO A 17 -0.46 -13.35 6.07
N SER A 18 -0.85 -12.08 6.10
CA SER A 18 -2.25 -11.69 6.31
C SER A 18 -3.07 -11.91 5.06
N HIS A 19 -4.26 -12.52 5.20
CA HIS A 19 -5.12 -12.83 4.07
C HIS A 19 -6.07 -11.70 3.67
N ALA A 20 -6.29 -11.53 2.37
CA ALA A 20 -7.34 -10.67 1.81
C ALA A 20 -8.34 -11.50 0.98
N PRO A 21 -9.66 -11.31 1.15
CA PRO A 21 -10.67 -12.02 0.35
C PRO A 21 -10.51 -11.76 -1.16
N ALA A 22 -10.90 -12.74 -1.99
CA ALA A 22 -10.78 -12.64 -3.45
C ALA A 22 -11.58 -11.47 -4.06
N GLU A 23 -12.66 -11.06 -3.41
CA GLU A 23 -13.51 -9.95 -3.80
C GLU A 23 -13.02 -8.58 -3.32
N ALA A 24 -11.95 -8.52 -2.52
CA ALA A 24 -11.41 -7.27 -2.02
C ALA A 24 -10.82 -6.42 -3.16
N LYS A 25 -11.13 -5.12 -3.17
CA LYS A 25 -10.70 -4.20 -4.23
C LYS A 25 -10.33 -2.85 -3.67
N ALA A 26 -9.12 -2.38 -3.97
CA ALA A 26 -8.76 -0.98 -3.89
C ALA A 26 -9.12 -0.30 -5.22
N TYR A 27 -9.49 0.98 -5.19
CA TYR A 27 -9.85 1.72 -6.39
C TYR A 27 -9.59 3.21 -6.23
N ILE A 28 -9.21 3.86 -7.33
CA ILE A 28 -9.10 5.32 -7.41
C ILE A 28 -10.45 5.85 -7.89
N ILE A 29 -11.00 6.81 -7.16
CA ILE A 29 -12.29 7.47 -7.43
C ILE A 29 -12.06 8.68 -8.33
N SER A 30 -11.02 9.46 -8.03
CA SER A 30 -10.57 10.59 -8.83
C SER A 30 -9.05 10.75 -8.67
N PRO A 31 -8.32 11.24 -9.68
CA PRO A 31 -8.77 11.48 -11.05
C PRO A 31 -9.21 10.18 -11.76
N ALA A 32 -9.99 10.32 -12.82
CA ALA A 32 -10.33 9.21 -13.70
C ALA A 32 -9.13 8.85 -14.60
N ASP A 33 -9.12 7.63 -15.12
CA ASP A 33 -8.12 7.20 -16.09
C ASP A 33 -8.17 8.06 -17.37
N GLY A 34 -7.00 8.50 -17.83
CA GLY A 34 -6.80 9.42 -18.96
C GLY A 34 -7.16 10.88 -18.67
N GLN A 35 -7.41 11.25 -17.41
CA GLN A 35 -7.81 12.62 -17.07
C GLN A 35 -6.61 13.59 -17.08
N THR A 36 -6.78 14.75 -17.70
CA THR A 36 -5.88 15.90 -17.54
C THR A 36 -6.18 16.65 -16.24
N VAL A 37 -5.13 16.95 -15.46
CA VAL A 37 -5.22 17.61 -14.15
C VAL A 37 -4.21 18.76 -14.04
N SER A 38 -4.46 19.70 -13.12
CA SER A 38 -3.50 20.75 -12.76
C SER A 38 -2.28 20.18 -12.03
N PRO A 39 -1.15 20.91 -11.94
CA PRO A 39 0.07 20.46 -11.24
C PRO A 39 -0.16 20.05 -9.78
N GLU A 40 -1.09 20.73 -9.11
CA GLU A 40 -1.62 20.32 -7.81
C GLU A 40 -3.03 19.76 -7.99
N PHE A 41 -3.27 18.51 -7.56
CA PHE A 41 -4.58 17.86 -7.69
C PHE A 41 -4.84 16.86 -6.57
N THR A 42 -6.12 16.61 -6.28
CA THR A 42 -6.53 15.65 -5.25
C THR A 42 -6.80 14.27 -5.85
N VAL A 43 -6.13 13.27 -5.31
CA VAL A 43 -6.43 11.85 -5.55
C VAL A 43 -7.34 11.36 -4.43
N LYS A 44 -8.51 10.83 -4.77
CA LYS A 44 -9.45 10.18 -3.85
C LYS A 44 -9.52 8.71 -4.17
N PHE A 45 -9.56 7.87 -3.15
CA PHE A 45 -9.51 6.43 -3.30
C PHE A 45 -10.32 5.71 -2.23
N GLY A 46 -10.62 4.45 -2.52
CA GLY A 46 -11.47 3.62 -1.67
C GLY A 46 -10.99 2.18 -1.56
N LEU A 47 -11.74 1.43 -0.77
CA LEU A 47 -11.56 0.00 -0.54
C LEU A 47 -12.95 -0.65 -0.43
N SER A 48 -13.07 -1.88 -0.92
CA SER A 48 -14.25 -2.73 -0.74
C SER A 48 -13.82 -4.16 -0.40
N GLY A 49 -14.65 -4.92 0.30
CA GLY A 49 -14.34 -6.28 0.75
C GLY A 49 -13.40 -6.37 1.97
N MET A 50 -12.86 -5.24 2.45
CA MET A 50 -11.98 -5.16 3.62
C MET A 50 -12.18 -3.82 4.37
N GLY A 51 -11.67 -3.75 5.61
CA GLY A 51 -11.63 -2.52 6.39
C GLY A 51 -10.33 -1.74 6.26
N VAL A 52 -10.37 -0.44 6.55
CA VAL A 52 -9.17 0.40 6.69
C VAL A 52 -8.82 0.54 8.17
N ALA A 53 -7.57 0.29 8.52
CA ALA A 53 -7.04 0.46 9.88
C ALA A 53 -5.67 1.13 9.85
N PRO A 54 -5.29 1.90 10.90
CA PRO A 54 -3.96 2.48 10.97
C PRO A 54 -2.85 1.43 10.94
N ALA A 55 -1.70 1.78 10.35
CA ALA A 55 -0.48 1.00 10.45
C ALA A 55 -0.11 0.78 11.92
N GLY A 56 0.50 -0.38 12.20
CA GLY A 56 0.84 -0.83 13.55
C GLY A 56 -0.33 -1.45 14.34
N ILE A 57 -1.58 -1.35 13.85
CA ILE A 57 -2.74 -1.99 14.48
C ILE A 57 -3.05 -3.30 13.74
N ASP A 58 -2.62 -4.42 14.30
CA ASP A 58 -2.93 -5.74 13.76
C ASP A 58 -4.40 -6.09 14.02
N LYS A 59 -5.23 -5.87 13.00
CA LYS A 59 -6.65 -6.17 13.01
C LYS A 59 -7.00 -7.05 11.79
N PRO A 60 -7.58 -8.25 12.00
CA PRO A 60 -7.97 -9.12 10.91
C PRO A 60 -8.90 -8.46 9.89
N GLY A 61 -8.70 -8.77 8.60
CA GLY A 61 -9.53 -8.26 7.50
C GLY A 61 -9.35 -6.77 7.22
N THR A 62 -8.24 -6.17 7.66
CA THR A 62 -7.95 -4.75 7.45
C THR A 62 -6.55 -4.51 6.91
N GLY A 63 -6.37 -3.33 6.33
CA GLY A 63 -5.09 -2.80 5.90
C GLY A 63 -5.13 -1.28 5.78
N HIS A 64 -4.14 -0.71 5.12
CA HIS A 64 -4.10 0.70 4.76
C HIS A 64 -3.53 0.91 3.36
N HIS A 65 -3.87 2.04 2.77
CA HIS A 65 -3.53 2.34 1.38
C HIS A 65 -2.06 2.75 1.24
N HIS A 66 -1.52 2.42 0.07
CA HIS A 66 -0.32 3.00 -0.48
C HIS A 66 -0.64 3.45 -1.91
N LEU A 67 -0.15 4.63 -2.29
CA LEU A 67 -0.26 5.12 -3.67
C LEU A 67 1.12 5.03 -4.32
N LEU A 68 1.19 4.23 -5.38
CA LEU A 68 2.33 4.06 -6.25
C LEU A 68 2.20 5.09 -7.38
N ILE A 69 3.22 5.93 -7.50
CA ILE A 69 3.33 7.01 -8.48
C ILE A 69 4.49 6.66 -9.40
N ASP A 70 4.23 6.49 -10.70
CA ASP A 70 5.22 6.17 -11.73
C ASP A 70 6.01 4.87 -11.48
N VAL A 71 5.37 3.89 -10.82
CA VAL A 71 5.97 2.59 -10.56
C VAL A 71 5.68 1.62 -11.70
N ASP A 72 6.68 1.36 -12.54
CA ASP A 72 6.60 0.39 -13.64
C ASP A 72 6.51 -1.05 -13.16
N LYS A 73 7.39 -1.41 -12.22
CA LYS A 73 7.49 -2.76 -11.65
C LYS A 73 7.08 -2.71 -10.18
N LEU A 74 6.09 -3.54 -9.82
CA LEU A 74 5.65 -3.66 -8.43
C LEU A 74 6.82 -4.03 -7.51
N PRO A 75 6.86 -3.47 -6.28
CA PRO A 75 7.79 -3.89 -5.26
C PRO A 75 7.53 -5.35 -4.83
N SER A 76 8.38 -5.88 -3.96
CA SER A 76 8.13 -7.16 -3.31
C SER A 76 6.74 -7.14 -2.65
N LEU A 77 5.98 -8.22 -2.83
CA LEU A 77 4.68 -8.41 -2.21
C LEU A 77 4.78 -9.21 -0.90
N GLU A 78 5.99 -9.61 -0.53
CA GLU A 78 6.28 -10.41 0.67
C GLU A 78 7.00 -9.60 1.75
N ASP A 79 7.52 -8.42 1.40
CA ASP A 79 8.25 -7.52 2.28
C ASP A 79 7.45 -6.24 2.55
N PRO A 80 7.78 -5.50 3.64
CA PRO A 80 7.24 -4.17 3.84
C PRO A 80 7.52 -3.27 2.64
N LEU A 81 6.51 -2.51 2.21
CA LEU A 81 6.66 -1.59 1.09
C LEU A 81 7.78 -0.57 1.36
N PRO A 82 8.69 -0.34 0.41
CA PRO A 82 9.82 0.54 0.64
C PRO A 82 9.34 1.99 0.77
N SER A 83 9.98 2.74 1.65
CA SER A 83 9.77 4.18 1.76
C SER A 83 10.56 4.90 0.67
N THR A 84 9.89 5.21 -0.44
CA THR A 84 10.47 5.94 -1.59
C THR A 84 9.62 7.16 -1.92
N THR A 85 10.12 8.06 -2.77
CA THR A 85 9.32 9.19 -3.27
C THR A 85 8.14 8.75 -4.16
N GLN A 86 8.23 7.55 -4.74
CA GLN A 86 7.22 6.97 -5.63
C GLN A 86 6.14 6.18 -4.88
N ILE A 87 6.31 5.91 -3.58
CA ILE A 87 5.34 5.16 -2.78
C ILE A 87 4.92 6.02 -1.60
N LYS A 88 3.72 6.59 -1.67
CA LYS A 88 3.13 7.39 -0.60
C LYS A 88 2.33 6.48 0.34
N HIS A 89 2.63 6.56 1.64
CA HIS A 89 2.05 5.71 2.68
C HIS A 89 0.88 6.41 3.37
N PHE A 90 -0.25 5.71 3.55
CA PHE A 90 -1.44 6.22 4.23
C PHE A 90 -1.77 5.41 5.49
N GLY A 91 -0.75 5.18 6.32
CA GLY A 91 -0.85 4.44 7.58
C GLY A 91 -1.76 5.07 8.65
N GLY A 92 -2.35 6.24 8.41
CA GLY A 92 -3.37 6.83 9.27
C GLY A 92 -4.81 6.45 8.88
N GLY A 93 -4.98 5.66 7.81
CA GLY A 93 -6.29 5.33 7.25
C GLY A 93 -6.87 6.43 6.35
N GLN A 94 -6.02 7.24 5.74
CA GLN A 94 -6.43 8.27 4.80
C GLN A 94 -7.06 7.63 3.56
N THR A 95 -8.01 8.34 2.95
CA THR A 95 -8.72 7.93 1.72
C THR A 95 -8.58 8.96 0.59
N GLU A 96 -7.79 10.01 0.83
CA GLU A 96 -7.44 11.00 -0.17
C GLU A 96 -6.08 11.63 0.14
N THR A 97 -5.47 12.22 -0.89
CA THR A 97 -4.28 13.04 -0.78
C THR A 97 -4.27 14.11 -1.86
N THR A 98 -3.67 15.26 -1.58
CA THR A 98 -3.18 16.15 -2.63
C THR A 98 -1.82 15.65 -3.11
N LEU A 99 -1.64 15.63 -4.43
CA LEU A 99 -0.36 15.42 -5.10
C LEU A 99 0.06 16.71 -5.81
N GLU A 100 1.37 16.90 -5.88
CA GLU A 100 2.00 17.90 -6.73
C GLU A 100 2.97 17.14 -7.64
N LEU A 101 2.72 17.18 -8.95
CA LEU A 101 3.52 16.47 -9.95
C LEU A 101 3.98 17.45 -11.05
N PRO A 102 5.15 17.21 -11.67
CA PRO A 102 5.58 18.02 -12.82
C PRO A 102 4.64 17.82 -14.02
N PRO A 103 4.61 18.74 -15.00
CA PRO A 103 3.87 18.53 -16.24
C PRO A 103 4.35 17.27 -17.00
N GLY A 104 3.42 16.48 -17.51
CA GLY A 104 3.69 15.21 -18.21
C GLY A 104 2.69 14.09 -17.92
N GLU A 105 2.95 12.92 -18.48
CA GLU A 105 2.19 11.69 -18.20
C GLU A 105 2.68 11.03 -16.92
N HIS A 106 1.74 10.63 -16.07
CA HIS A 106 2.01 9.95 -14.81
C HIS A 106 1.08 8.76 -14.63
N THR A 107 1.58 7.71 -13.95
CA THR A 107 0.74 6.56 -13.58
C THR A 107 0.49 6.52 -12.09
N LEU A 108 -0.76 6.18 -11.72
CA LEU A 108 -1.20 6.06 -10.34
C LEU A 108 -1.81 4.68 -10.11
N GLN A 109 -1.40 4.01 -9.03
CA GLN A 109 -1.97 2.71 -8.64
C GLN A 109 -1.98 2.57 -7.11
N LEU A 110 -3.04 1.98 -6.57
CA LEU A 110 -3.10 1.65 -5.15
C LEU A 110 -2.61 0.24 -4.88
N LEU A 111 -1.98 0.05 -3.72
CA LEU A 111 -1.67 -1.24 -3.13
C LEU A 111 -2.04 -1.24 -1.65
N LEU A 112 -2.88 -2.17 -1.22
CA LEU A 112 -3.21 -2.34 0.19
C LEU A 112 -2.11 -3.12 0.91
N GLY A 113 -1.57 -2.54 1.99
CA GLY A 113 -0.69 -3.22 2.92
C GLY A 113 -1.39 -3.52 4.23
N ASN A 114 -0.96 -4.58 4.91
CA ASN A 114 -1.41 -4.90 6.26
C ASN A 114 -0.84 -3.94 7.31
N TYR A 115 -1.04 -4.22 8.59
CA TYR A 115 -0.54 -3.39 9.69
C TYR A 115 0.98 -3.12 9.67
N SER A 116 1.79 -3.96 9.01
CA SER A 116 3.25 -3.81 8.88
C SER A 116 3.70 -3.31 7.50
N HIS A 117 2.78 -2.76 6.70
CA HIS A 117 3.02 -2.32 5.31
C HIS A 117 3.38 -3.46 4.34
N ILE A 118 3.11 -4.72 4.71
CA ILE A 118 3.34 -5.87 3.84
C ILE A 118 2.04 -6.12 3.08
N PRO A 119 2.06 -6.27 1.75
CA PRO A 119 0.88 -6.67 0.99
C PRO A 119 0.26 -7.98 1.51
N HIS A 120 -1.05 -8.12 1.34
CA HIS A 120 -1.73 -9.37 1.66
C HIS A 120 -1.33 -10.48 0.68
N ASP A 121 -1.43 -11.74 1.12
CA ASP A 121 -1.07 -12.92 0.30
C ASP A 121 -1.83 -13.00 -1.03
N ASN A 122 -3.07 -12.50 -1.03
CA ASN A 122 -3.88 -12.14 -2.17
C ASN A 122 -3.80 -10.61 -2.32
N PRO A 123 -2.93 -10.09 -3.21
CA PRO A 123 -2.66 -8.66 -3.28
C PRO A 123 -3.90 -7.87 -3.71
N VAL A 124 -4.22 -6.82 -2.95
CA VAL A 124 -5.34 -5.91 -3.28
C VAL A 124 -4.78 -4.67 -3.96
N LEU A 125 -4.75 -4.71 -5.29
CA LEU A 125 -4.34 -3.62 -6.16
C LEU A 125 -5.56 -2.92 -6.75
N SER A 126 -5.44 -1.63 -7.07
CA SER A 126 -6.37 -0.99 -8.00
C SER A 126 -5.96 -1.25 -9.45
N GLU A 127 -6.87 -0.93 -10.37
CA GLU A 127 -6.46 -0.60 -11.75
C GLU A 127 -5.40 0.49 -11.69
N LYS A 128 -4.40 0.38 -12.58
CA LYS A 128 -3.44 1.44 -12.82
C LYS A 128 -4.09 2.43 -13.76
N ILE A 129 -4.11 3.70 -13.37
CA ILE A 129 -4.62 4.78 -14.20
C ILE A 129 -3.47 5.65 -14.70
N GLU A 130 -3.67 6.29 -15.84
CA GLU A 130 -2.80 7.31 -16.40
C GLU A 130 -3.46 8.69 -16.23
N VAL A 131 -2.65 9.70 -15.93
CA VAL A 131 -3.08 11.10 -15.86
C VAL A 131 -2.08 11.98 -16.57
N THR A 132 -2.56 13.06 -17.18
CA THR A 132 -1.71 14.08 -17.80
C THR A 132 -1.73 15.34 -16.95
N VAL A 133 -0.57 15.83 -16.54
CA VAL A 133 -0.43 17.06 -15.77
C VAL A 133 -0.09 18.21 -16.72
N GLU A 134 -0.90 19.27 -16.71
CA GLU A 134 -0.74 20.49 -17.54
C GLU A 134 -0.94 21.79 -16.76
#